data_AF-A0A067NCV0-F1
#
_entry.id   AF-A0A067NCV0-F1
#
_cell.length_a   1.000
_cell.length_b   1.000
_cell.length_c   1.000
_cell.angle_alpha   90.00
_cell.angle_beta   90.00
_cell.angle_gamma   90.00
#
_symmetry.space_group_name_H-M   'P 1'
#
loop_
_entity.id
_entity.type
_entity.pdbx_description
1 polymer ?
#
loop_
_entity_poly.entity_id
_entity_poly.type
_entity_poly.pdbx_seq_one_letter_code
_entity_poly.pdbx_strand_id
1 'polypeptide(L)'
;MALPREDEEQLTQRTPISPVLYDNLVHYFKYASCAYIPVCPRPNGRHLVLPFTNPVTDVQGYVARDNEKKELVVALRGSLSLTDFLMDGQLVLIPFISPGIKTTPDDIRVHSGFLTCWNSVAYEVIEIIKHELGSYPDFSITVTGHSLGGALSDLAAVTLKAKFPDAPLNAFSYGAPRTGNQAWAEFMNKTFGGCMHRVVHTSDGVPTMIPKELGYRHHGIEYWQHTDPPSAESTTQCSADGEDPTCSASIPTVGINPAHVWYFGIMAATPFCY
;
A
#
# COMPACT_ATOMS: atom_id res chain seq x y z
N MET A 1 33.44 -13.52 42.90
CA MET A 1 33.92 -13.71 41.51
C MET A 1 32.67 -13.85 40.65
N ALA A 2 32.23 -12.74 40.05
CA ALA A 2 30.98 -12.70 39.30
C ALA A 2 31.23 -13.28 37.89
N LEU A 3 30.38 -14.21 37.47
CA LEU A 3 30.32 -14.68 36.09
C LEU A 3 29.77 -13.53 35.22
N PRO A 4 30.32 -13.24 34.04
CA PRO A 4 29.70 -12.27 33.13
C PRO A 4 28.41 -12.87 32.57
N ARG A 5 27.36 -12.03 32.50
CA ARG A 5 26.07 -12.33 31.86
C ARG A 5 26.26 -12.37 30.35
N GLU A 6 25.81 -13.43 29.69
CA GLU A 6 25.75 -13.58 28.23
C GLU A 6 24.47 -12.95 27.63
N ASP A 7 23.96 -11.85 28.21
CA ASP A 7 22.69 -11.21 27.79
C ASP A 7 22.89 -9.75 27.35
N GLU A 8 23.88 -9.47 26.49
CA GLU A 8 23.95 -8.21 25.73
C GLU A 8 24.20 -8.51 24.23
N GLU A 9 23.25 -8.08 23.40
CA GLU A 9 23.29 -8.00 21.93
C GLU A 9 23.32 -9.31 21.10
N GLN A 10 22.18 -10.01 21.04
CA GLN A 10 21.74 -10.50 19.73
C GLN A 10 21.18 -9.31 18.94
N LEU A 11 22.06 -8.57 18.27
CA LEU A 11 21.66 -7.75 17.13
C LEU A 11 21.01 -8.71 16.12
N THR A 12 19.67 -8.74 16.07
CA THR A 12 18.93 -9.43 15.00
C THR A 12 19.50 -8.96 13.67
N GLN A 13 20.22 -9.86 12.99
CA GLN A 13 20.91 -9.56 11.75
C GLN A 13 19.85 -9.33 10.67
N ARG A 14 19.46 -8.07 10.51
CA ARG A 14 18.53 -7.63 9.47
C ARG A 14 19.14 -7.92 8.11
N THR A 15 18.38 -8.52 7.20
CA THR A 15 18.84 -8.84 5.85
C THR A 15 18.50 -7.67 4.92
N PRO A 16 19.50 -6.96 4.37
CA PRO A 16 19.24 -5.88 3.44
C PRO A 16 18.56 -6.37 2.16
N ILE A 17 17.79 -5.51 1.52
CA ILE A 17 17.22 -5.80 0.20
C ILE A 17 18.21 -5.51 -0.93
N SER A 18 17.94 -6.02 -2.12
CA SER A 18 18.76 -5.71 -3.30
C SER A 18 18.54 -4.26 -3.78
N PRO A 19 19.56 -3.63 -4.38
CA PRO A 19 19.40 -2.30 -4.99
C PRO A 19 18.28 -2.25 -6.04
N VAL A 20 18.11 -3.31 -6.83
CA VAL A 20 17.04 -3.40 -7.83
C VAL A 20 15.65 -3.37 -7.19
N LEU A 21 15.46 -4.09 -6.08
CA LEU A 21 14.19 -4.06 -5.35
C LEU A 21 13.95 -2.68 -4.74
N TYR A 22 14.98 -2.09 -4.12
CA TYR A 22 14.90 -0.73 -3.57
C TYR A 22 14.49 0.29 -4.64
N ASP A 23 15.16 0.30 -5.80
CA ASP A 23 14.82 1.19 -6.91
C ASP A 23 13.39 0.99 -7.41
N ASN A 24 12.89 -0.24 -7.39
CA ASN A 24 11.51 -0.55 -7.76
C ASN A 24 10.51 0.02 -6.72
N LEU A 25 10.82 -0.09 -5.42
CA LEU A 25 10.00 0.52 -4.35
C LEU A 25 10.00 2.05 -4.47
N VAL A 26 11.15 2.67 -4.75
CA VAL A 26 11.24 4.13 -5.01
C VAL A 26 10.41 4.51 -6.24
N HIS A 27 10.49 3.72 -7.31
CA HIS A 27 9.79 3.99 -8.56
C HIS A 27 8.27 4.09 -8.37
N TYR A 28 7.65 3.14 -7.67
CA TYR A 28 6.20 3.18 -7.41
C TYR A 28 5.80 4.17 -6.31
N PHE A 29 6.73 4.58 -5.44
CA PHE A 29 6.47 5.66 -4.50
C PHE A 29 6.32 7.00 -5.22
N LYS A 30 7.09 7.25 -6.29
CA LYS A 30 6.94 8.46 -7.10
C LYS A 30 5.55 8.59 -7.73
N TYR A 31 4.97 7.47 -8.19
CA TYR A 31 3.57 7.45 -8.64
C TYR A 31 2.59 7.74 -7.50
N ALA A 32 2.75 7.09 -6.35
CA ALA A 32 1.92 7.37 -5.17
C ALA A 32 2.01 8.86 -4.76
N SER A 33 3.21 9.44 -4.82
CA SER A 33 3.47 10.85 -4.51
C SER A 33 2.78 11.80 -5.50
N CYS A 34 2.81 11.46 -6.80
CA CYS A 34 2.09 12.21 -7.83
C CYS A 34 0.57 12.24 -7.61
N ALA A 35 -0.02 11.29 -6.89
CA ALA A 35 -1.47 11.26 -6.66
C ALA A 35 -1.95 12.44 -5.78
N TYR A 36 -1.06 13.08 -5.04
CA TYR A 36 -1.36 14.31 -4.29
C TYR A 36 -1.35 15.57 -5.14
N ILE A 37 -0.88 15.50 -6.39
CA ILE A 37 -0.70 16.67 -7.25
C ILE A 37 -1.97 16.89 -8.08
N PRO A 38 -2.65 18.05 -7.96
CA PRO A 38 -3.93 18.29 -8.65
C PRO A 38 -3.86 18.22 -10.17
N VAL A 39 -2.73 18.64 -10.76
CA VAL A 39 -2.51 18.63 -12.20
C VAL A 39 -1.17 17.96 -12.47
N CYS A 40 -1.24 16.72 -12.98
CA CYS A 40 -0.06 16.01 -13.42
C CYS A 40 -0.27 15.28 -14.75
N PRO A 41 0.06 15.89 -15.91
CA PRO A 41 -0.15 15.27 -17.22
C PRO A 41 0.79 14.09 -17.49
N ARG A 42 1.91 14.00 -16.76
CA ARG A 42 2.93 12.98 -16.96
C ARG A 42 3.47 12.41 -15.64
N PRO A 43 2.64 11.64 -14.90
CA PRO A 43 3.04 11.08 -13.61
C PRO A 43 4.25 10.15 -13.77
N ASN A 44 5.31 10.43 -13.01
CA ASN A 44 6.61 9.76 -13.11
C ASN A 44 7.17 9.74 -14.55
N GLY A 45 6.88 10.78 -15.34
CA GLY A 45 7.28 10.92 -16.75
C GLY A 45 6.48 10.06 -17.75
N ARG A 46 5.47 9.31 -17.29
CA ARG A 46 4.68 8.39 -18.12
C ARG A 46 3.36 8.99 -18.58
N HIS A 47 2.66 8.30 -19.46
CA HIS A 47 1.42 8.78 -20.03
C HIS A 47 0.29 8.71 -19.00
N LEU A 48 -0.28 9.86 -18.63
CA LEU A 48 -1.56 9.88 -17.91
C LEU A 48 -2.65 9.36 -18.86
N VAL A 49 -3.34 8.29 -18.46
CA VAL A 49 -4.54 7.81 -19.15
C VAL A 49 -5.70 8.71 -18.77
N LEU A 50 -6.14 8.63 -17.51
CA LEU A 50 -7.28 9.38 -16.98
C LEU A 50 -7.12 9.58 -15.45
N PRO A 51 -7.42 10.78 -14.91
CA PRO A 51 -7.69 10.95 -13.49
C PRO A 51 -9.10 10.45 -13.14
N PHE A 52 -9.32 10.09 -11.88
CA PHE A 52 -10.64 9.76 -11.34
C PHE A 52 -10.83 10.39 -9.96
N THR A 53 -12.07 10.73 -9.63
CA THR A 53 -12.39 11.37 -8.34
C THR A 53 -13.81 11.06 -7.89
N ASN A 54 -14.00 10.92 -6.57
CA ASN A 54 -15.31 10.93 -5.95
C ASN A 54 -15.35 12.05 -4.89
N PRO A 55 -16.09 13.15 -5.14
CA PRO A 55 -16.11 14.29 -4.23
C PRO A 55 -16.85 14.02 -2.91
N VAL A 56 -17.72 13.00 -2.85
CA VAL A 56 -18.45 12.65 -1.62
C VAL A 56 -17.55 11.94 -0.63
N THR A 57 -16.71 11.03 -1.12
CA THR A 57 -15.75 10.28 -0.28
C THR A 57 -14.33 10.88 -0.28
N ASP A 58 -14.13 12.01 -0.96
CA ASP A 58 -12.82 12.66 -1.23
C ASP A 58 -11.73 11.68 -1.73
N VAL A 59 -12.13 10.71 -2.53
CA VAL A 59 -11.20 9.77 -3.15
C VAL A 59 -10.70 10.37 -4.44
N GLN A 60 -9.38 10.39 -4.62
CA GLN A 60 -8.73 10.92 -5.81
C GLN A 60 -7.62 9.97 -6.25
N GLY A 61 -7.40 9.87 -7.55
CA GLY A 61 -6.35 9.06 -8.11
C GLY A 61 -6.28 9.19 -9.62
N TYR A 62 -5.44 8.35 -10.23
CA TYR A 62 -5.31 8.30 -11.68
C TYR A 62 -4.87 6.92 -12.15
N VAL A 63 -5.06 6.69 -13.45
CA VAL A 63 -4.44 5.59 -14.18
C VAL A 63 -3.38 6.17 -15.11
N ALA A 64 -2.17 5.62 -15.04
CA ALA A 64 -1.08 5.92 -15.95
C ALA A 64 -0.68 4.67 -16.74
N ARG A 65 -0.13 4.88 -17.94
CA ARG A 65 0.37 3.80 -18.79
C ARG A 65 1.89 3.92 -18.95
N ASP A 66 2.61 2.89 -18.53
CA ASP A 66 4.06 2.76 -18.73
C ASP A 66 4.31 1.72 -19.83
N ASN A 67 4.58 2.20 -21.04
CA ASN A 67 4.86 1.34 -22.19
C ASN A 67 6.24 0.64 -22.09
N GLU A 68 7.18 1.18 -21.33
CA GLU A 68 8.51 0.59 -21.17
C GLU A 68 8.46 -0.62 -20.25
N LYS A 69 7.70 -0.51 -19.15
CA LYS A 69 7.43 -1.62 -18.22
C LYS A 69 6.25 -2.51 -18.64
N LYS A 70 5.49 -2.10 -19.66
CA LYS A 70 4.26 -2.75 -20.13
C LYS A 70 3.24 -2.94 -19.00
N GLU A 71 2.89 -1.84 -18.35
CA GLU A 71 1.94 -1.87 -17.23
C GLU A 71 1.00 -0.67 -17.21
N LEU A 72 -0.14 -0.88 -16.56
CA LEU A 72 -1.08 0.14 -16.15
C LEU A 72 -0.90 0.39 -14.65
N VAL A 73 -0.58 1.61 -14.26
CA VAL A 73 -0.39 2.00 -12.86
C VAL A 73 -1.63 2.74 -12.37
N VAL A 74 -2.33 2.15 -11.41
CA VAL A 74 -3.43 2.79 -10.67
C VAL A 74 -2.86 3.41 -9.41
N ALA A 75 -2.80 4.74 -9.35
CA ALA A 75 -2.28 5.47 -8.20
C ALA A 75 -3.41 6.14 -7.41
N LEU A 76 -3.48 5.86 -6.11
CA LEU A 76 -4.51 6.36 -5.21
C LEU A 76 -3.90 7.34 -4.21
N ARG A 77 -4.54 8.50 -4.06
CA ARG A 77 -4.13 9.54 -3.11
C ARG A 77 -4.53 9.15 -1.69
N GLY A 78 -3.71 9.48 -0.70
CA GLY A 78 -4.13 9.45 0.70
C GLY A 78 -5.05 10.62 1.08
N SER A 79 -5.53 10.61 2.32
CA SER A 79 -6.34 11.71 2.86
C SER A 79 -5.49 12.93 3.17
N LEU A 80 -6.08 14.12 3.05
CA LEU A 80 -5.52 15.35 3.62
C LEU A 80 -5.73 15.45 5.14
N SER A 81 -6.71 14.69 5.69
CA SER A 81 -6.90 14.49 7.12
C SER A 81 -7.02 12.99 7.43
N LEU A 82 -5.88 12.38 7.75
CA LEU A 82 -5.78 10.94 8.01
C LEU A 82 -6.21 10.57 9.44
N THR A 83 -6.01 11.47 10.42
CA THR A 83 -6.47 11.27 11.80
C THR A 83 -7.98 11.14 11.85
N ASP A 84 -8.70 12.08 11.24
CA ASP A 84 -10.17 12.06 11.24
C ASP A 84 -10.67 10.80 10.52
N PHE A 85 -10.01 10.44 9.42
CA PHE A 85 -10.37 9.26 8.66
C PHE A 85 -10.20 7.93 9.41
N LEU A 86 -9.23 7.83 10.32
CA LEU A 86 -8.95 6.61 11.10
C LEU A 86 -9.57 6.62 12.50
N MET A 87 -9.73 7.79 13.11
CA MET A 87 -10.26 7.94 14.47
C MET A 87 -11.78 8.17 14.49
N ASP A 88 -12.32 8.94 13.53
CA ASP A 88 -13.76 9.17 13.40
C ASP A 88 -14.41 8.17 12.42
N GLY A 89 -13.60 7.60 11.52
CA GLY A 89 -14.03 6.63 10.52
C GLY A 89 -14.18 5.23 11.09
N GLN A 90 -15.42 4.75 11.08
CA GLN A 90 -15.86 3.37 11.35
C GLN A 90 -14.74 2.31 11.24
N LEU A 91 -14.06 1.99 12.36
CA LEU A 91 -13.16 0.84 12.53
C LEU A 91 -13.93 -0.50 12.52
N VAL A 92 -15.07 -0.52 11.82
CA VAL A 92 -16.00 -1.63 11.73
C VAL A 92 -15.51 -2.54 10.61
N LEU A 93 -15.26 -3.78 10.98
CA LEU A 93 -14.95 -4.86 10.06
C LEU A 93 -16.23 -5.36 9.38
N ILE A 94 -16.33 -5.18 8.06
CA ILE A 94 -17.48 -5.59 7.24
C ILE A 94 -17.04 -6.57 6.13
N PRO A 95 -17.95 -7.40 5.58
CA PRO A 95 -17.62 -8.28 4.47
C PRO A 95 -17.03 -7.52 3.29
N PHE A 96 -15.99 -8.06 2.65
CA PHE A 96 -15.43 -7.45 1.45
C PHE A 96 -16.35 -7.71 0.26
N ILE A 97 -17.19 -6.72 -0.06
CA ILE A 97 -18.07 -6.69 -1.22
C ILE A 97 -17.65 -5.51 -2.10
N SER A 98 -17.29 -5.79 -3.34
CA SER A 98 -16.70 -4.83 -4.29
C SER A 98 -17.22 -5.11 -5.70
N PRO A 99 -17.20 -4.17 -6.66
CA PRO A 99 -17.66 -4.43 -8.03
C PRO A 99 -17.07 -5.70 -8.67
N GLY A 100 -17.93 -6.68 -8.92
CA GLY A 100 -17.55 -8.00 -9.44
C GLY A 100 -17.32 -9.09 -8.39
N ILE A 101 -17.31 -8.74 -7.11
CA ILE A 101 -17.16 -9.64 -5.96
C ILE A 101 -18.40 -9.51 -5.09
N LYS A 102 -19.37 -10.40 -5.30
CA LYS A 102 -20.67 -10.38 -4.62
C LYS A 102 -20.67 -11.12 -3.28
N THR A 103 -19.72 -12.03 -3.08
CA THR A 103 -19.58 -12.83 -1.87
C THR A 103 -18.10 -13.06 -1.60
N THR A 104 -17.72 -12.98 -0.34
CA THR A 104 -16.45 -13.46 0.18
C THR A 104 -16.70 -14.56 1.21
N PRO A 105 -15.73 -15.45 1.48
CA PRO A 105 -15.79 -16.33 2.64
C PRO A 105 -16.25 -15.58 3.90
N ASP A 106 -17.08 -16.24 4.72
CA ASP A 106 -17.83 -15.60 5.80
C ASP A 106 -16.95 -14.90 6.84
N ASP A 107 -15.70 -15.30 6.97
CA ASP A 107 -14.72 -14.78 7.91
C ASP A 107 -13.92 -13.58 7.37
N ILE A 108 -13.87 -13.36 6.06
CA ILE A 108 -13.12 -12.23 5.48
C ILE A 108 -13.84 -10.92 5.79
N ARG A 109 -13.14 -10.01 6.47
CA ARG A 109 -13.65 -8.68 6.81
C ARG A 109 -12.59 -7.61 6.59
N VAL A 110 -13.02 -6.46 6.08
CA VAL A 110 -12.19 -5.28 5.83
C VAL A 110 -12.75 -4.05 6.52
N HIS A 111 -11.92 -3.01 6.66
CA HIS A 111 -12.34 -1.72 7.18
C HIS A 111 -13.49 -1.11 6.36
N SER A 112 -14.62 -0.78 7.00
CA SER A 112 -15.80 -0.28 6.28
C SER A 112 -15.52 1.03 5.55
N GLY A 113 -14.89 2.01 6.22
CA GLY A 113 -14.50 3.28 5.59
C GLY A 113 -13.63 3.09 4.34
N PHE A 114 -12.61 2.24 4.40
CA PHE A 114 -11.72 2.00 3.26
C PHE A 114 -12.48 1.34 2.11
N LEU A 115 -13.37 0.38 2.42
CA LEU A 115 -14.19 -0.27 1.42
C LEU A 115 -15.19 0.69 0.77
N THR A 116 -15.83 1.56 1.55
CA THR A 116 -16.72 2.60 1.04
C THR A 116 -15.98 3.54 0.09
N CYS A 117 -14.78 4.00 0.47
CA CYS A 117 -13.93 4.84 -0.37
C CYS A 117 -13.52 4.12 -1.66
N TRP A 118 -13.01 2.89 -1.59
CA TRP A 118 -12.62 2.16 -2.80
C TRP A 118 -13.82 1.93 -3.72
N ASN A 119 -14.95 1.46 -3.18
CA ASN A 119 -16.14 1.17 -3.97
C ASN A 119 -16.74 2.41 -4.64
N SER A 120 -16.47 3.62 -4.13
CA SER A 120 -16.98 4.86 -4.70
C SER A 120 -16.34 5.21 -6.06
N VAL A 121 -15.17 4.64 -6.37
CA VAL A 121 -14.42 4.83 -7.62
C VAL A 121 -14.16 3.52 -8.38
N ALA A 122 -14.36 2.36 -7.76
CA ALA A 122 -13.99 1.05 -8.32
C ALA A 122 -14.56 0.78 -9.73
N TYR A 123 -15.82 1.13 -10.00
CA TYR A 123 -16.41 0.95 -11.33
C TYR A 123 -15.70 1.75 -12.42
N GLU A 124 -15.37 3.01 -12.13
CA GLU A 124 -14.66 3.89 -13.07
C GLU A 124 -13.26 3.34 -13.36
N VAL A 125 -12.52 2.96 -12.31
CA VAL A 125 -11.18 2.35 -12.46
C VAL A 125 -11.25 1.06 -13.27
N ILE A 126 -12.24 0.19 -13.02
CA ILE A 126 -12.42 -1.06 -13.79
C ILE A 126 -12.65 -0.76 -15.26
N GLU A 127 -13.50 0.20 -15.62
CA GLU A 127 -13.76 0.51 -17.03
C GLU A 127 -12.53 1.13 -17.72
N ILE A 128 -11.76 1.98 -17.03
CA ILE A 128 -10.48 2.50 -17.56
C ILE A 128 -9.49 1.35 -17.83
N ILE A 129 -9.28 0.46 -16.85
CA ILE A 129 -8.36 -0.66 -17.00
C ILE A 129 -8.83 -1.62 -18.09
N LYS A 130 -10.13 -1.92 -18.16
CA LYS A 130 -10.71 -2.76 -19.21
C LYS A 130 -10.49 -2.17 -20.60
N HIS A 131 -10.67 -0.86 -20.76
CA HIS A 131 -10.43 -0.17 -22.03
C HIS A 131 -8.96 -0.27 -22.45
N GLU A 132 -8.04 0.03 -21.54
CA GLU A 132 -6.61 -0.01 -21.83
C GLU A 132 -6.12 -1.43 -22.13
N LEU A 133 -6.52 -2.44 -21.35
CA LEU A 133 -6.16 -3.83 -21.63
C LEU A 133 -6.77 -4.35 -22.94
N GLY A 134 -7.86 -3.75 -23.44
CA GLY A 134 -8.39 -4.06 -24.77
C GLY A 134 -7.42 -3.68 -25.91
N SER A 135 -6.60 -2.65 -25.70
CA SER A 135 -5.59 -2.18 -26.64
C SER A 135 -4.18 -2.72 -26.32
N TYR A 136 -3.94 -3.07 -25.06
CA TYR A 136 -2.65 -3.52 -24.53
C TYR A 136 -2.83 -4.83 -23.73
N PRO A 137 -3.19 -5.95 -24.38
CA PRO A 137 -3.58 -7.18 -23.70
C PRO A 137 -2.43 -7.90 -22.99
N ASP A 138 -1.17 -7.55 -23.30
CA ASP A 138 0.03 -8.09 -22.65
C ASP A 138 0.49 -7.27 -21.44
N PHE A 139 -0.24 -6.21 -21.05
CA PHE A 139 0.14 -5.33 -19.95
C PHE A 139 -0.25 -5.92 -18.60
N SER A 140 0.61 -5.71 -17.59
CA SER A 140 0.28 -5.95 -16.20
C SER A 140 -0.47 -4.77 -15.57
N ILE A 141 -1.00 -5.00 -14.37
CA ILE A 141 -1.61 -3.96 -13.53
C ILE A 141 -0.71 -3.77 -12.31
N THR A 142 -0.36 -2.53 -11.99
CA THR A 142 0.26 -2.18 -10.72
C THR A 142 -0.61 -1.19 -9.98
N VAL A 143 -0.88 -1.43 -8.71
CA VAL A 143 -1.64 -0.50 -7.86
C VAL A 143 -0.70 0.09 -6.82
N THR A 144 -0.79 1.39 -6.58
CA THR A 144 0.12 2.07 -5.65
C THR A 144 -0.55 3.21 -4.91
N GLY A 145 -0.14 3.44 -3.66
CA GLY A 145 -0.64 4.57 -2.89
C GLY A 145 0.04 4.72 -1.55
N HIS A 146 -0.03 5.94 -1.04
CA HIS A 146 0.53 6.31 0.26
C HIS A 146 -0.59 6.54 1.27
N SER A 147 -0.36 6.12 2.52
CA SER A 147 -1.29 6.27 3.64
C SER A 147 -2.66 5.63 3.33
N LEU A 148 -3.78 6.38 3.43
CA LEU A 148 -5.08 5.90 2.94
C LEU A 148 -4.99 5.37 1.50
N GLY A 149 -4.26 6.03 0.61
CA GLY A 149 -4.09 5.58 -0.76
C GLY A 149 -3.49 4.18 -0.84
N GLY A 150 -2.59 3.83 0.10
CA GLY A 150 -2.03 2.49 0.21
C GLY A 150 -3.08 1.47 0.67
N ALA A 151 -3.90 1.81 1.66
CA ALA A 151 -5.02 0.98 2.07
C ALA A 151 -6.03 0.75 0.94
N LEU A 152 -6.37 1.78 0.17
CA LEU A 152 -7.25 1.63 -1.00
C LEU A 152 -6.59 0.80 -2.10
N SER A 153 -5.26 0.89 -2.25
CA SER A 153 -4.50 0.10 -3.22
C SER A 153 -4.58 -1.39 -2.94
N ASP A 154 -4.54 -1.79 -1.66
CA ASP A 154 -4.68 -3.19 -1.27
C ASP A 154 -6.08 -3.74 -1.63
N LEU A 155 -7.14 -2.97 -1.38
CA LEU A 155 -8.52 -3.35 -1.73
C LEU A 155 -8.75 -3.37 -3.26
N ALA A 156 -8.13 -2.42 -3.96
CA ALA A 156 -8.15 -2.33 -5.41
C ALA A 156 -7.45 -3.54 -6.05
N ALA A 157 -6.31 -3.98 -5.51
CA ALA A 157 -5.59 -5.16 -5.99
C ALA A 157 -6.48 -6.40 -6.05
N VAL A 158 -7.28 -6.65 -5.00
CA VAL A 158 -8.25 -7.78 -4.98
C VAL A 158 -9.32 -7.63 -6.05
N THR A 159 -9.90 -6.43 -6.15
CA THR A 159 -10.97 -6.16 -7.10
C THR A 159 -10.48 -6.31 -8.55
N LEU A 160 -9.33 -5.75 -8.86
CA LEU A 160 -8.74 -5.79 -10.20
C LEU A 160 -8.26 -7.20 -10.55
N LYS A 161 -7.69 -7.97 -9.59
CA LYS A 161 -7.32 -9.36 -9.84
C LYS A 161 -8.55 -10.23 -10.14
N ALA A 162 -9.66 -10.01 -9.44
CA ALA A 162 -10.90 -10.73 -9.72
C ALA A 162 -11.50 -10.37 -11.09
N LYS A 163 -11.35 -9.12 -11.54
CA LYS A 163 -11.89 -8.63 -12.82
C LYS A 163 -11.02 -8.95 -14.02
N PHE A 164 -9.71 -9.00 -13.82
CA PHE A 164 -8.70 -9.23 -14.86
C PHE A 164 -7.77 -10.38 -14.42
N PRO A 165 -8.28 -11.62 -14.29
CA PRO A 165 -7.52 -12.73 -13.73
C PRO A 165 -6.26 -13.07 -14.53
N ASP A 166 -6.28 -12.82 -15.83
CA ASP A 166 -5.16 -13.11 -16.74
C ASP A 166 -4.06 -12.03 -16.71
N ALA A 167 -4.35 -10.83 -16.20
CA ALA A 167 -3.36 -9.78 -16.04
C ALA A 167 -2.49 -10.07 -14.79
N PRO A 168 -1.15 -10.05 -14.91
CA PRO A 168 -0.27 -10.02 -13.75
C PRO A 168 -0.57 -8.77 -12.90
N LEU A 169 -0.53 -8.89 -11.58
CA LEU A 169 -0.85 -7.80 -10.67
C LEU A 169 0.21 -7.63 -9.59
N ASN A 170 0.65 -6.39 -9.36
CA ASN A 170 1.46 -6.00 -8.21
C ASN A 170 0.77 -4.88 -7.43
N ALA A 171 1.03 -4.82 -6.12
CA ALA A 171 0.59 -3.72 -5.27
C ALA A 171 1.75 -3.20 -4.43
N PHE A 172 1.81 -1.88 -4.29
CA PHE A 172 2.80 -1.15 -3.50
C PHE A 172 2.08 -0.17 -2.56
N SER A 173 2.13 -0.45 -1.28
CA SER A 173 1.53 0.41 -0.25
C SER A 173 2.62 1.04 0.61
N TYR A 174 2.50 2.33 0.90
CA TYR A 174 3.50 3.09 1.67
C TYR A 174 2.82 3.71 2.88
N GLY A 175 3.25 3.36 4.09
CA GLY A 175 2.64 3.86 5.32
C GLY A 175 1.16 3.50 5.46
N ALA A 176 0.72 2.40 4.84
CA ALA A 176 -0.68 2.02 4.85
C ALA A 176 -1.10 1.46 6.22
N PRO A 177 -2.27 1.85 6.75
CA PRO A 177 -2.85 1.24 7.94
C PRO A 177 -3.33 -0.19 7.65
N ARG A 178 -3.57 -0.99 8.70
CA ARG A 178 -4.16 -2.34 8.56
C ARG A 178 -5.52 -2.27 7.87
N THR A 179 -5.74 -3.09 6.85
CA THR A 179 -6.94 -3.00 5.98
C THR A 179 -8.07 -3.97 6.31
N GLY A 180 -7.80 -5.01 7.10
CA GLY A 180 -8.81 -6.00 7.45
C GLY A 180 -8.37 -6.94 8.55
N ASN A 181 -9.15 -7.99 8.78
CA ASN A 181 -8.90 -8.97 9.84
C ASN A 181 -7.87 -10.04 9.46
N GLN A 182 -7.64 -11.00 10.37
CA GLN A 182 -6.73 -12.13 10.14
C GLN A 182 -7.09 -12.93 8.88
N ALA A 183 -8.37 -13.26 8.67
CA ALA A 183 -8.81 -14.01 7.49
C ALA A 183 -8.56 -13.22 6.19
N TRP A 184 -8.76 -11.90 6.20
CA TRP A 184 -8.36 -11.03 5.09
C TRP A 184 -6.86 -11.09 4.84
N ALA A 185 -6.04 -11.01 5.88
CA ALA A 185 -4.59 -11.03 5.73
C ALA A 185 -4.07 -12.36 5.15
N GLU A 186 -4.60 -13.47 5.64
CA GLU A 186 -4.28 -14.81 5.13
C GLU A 186 -4.74 -14.98 3.67
N PHE A 187 -5.93 -14.47 3.34
CA PHE A 187 -6.43 -14.44 1.96
C PHE A 187 -5.49 -13.65 1.04
N MET A 188 -5.05 -12.47 1.45
CA MET A 188 -4.12 -11.64 0.67
C MET A 188 -2.78 -12.36 0.45
N ASN A 189 -2.19 -12.90 1.52
CA ASN A 189 -0.92 -13.63 1.45
C ASN A 189 -1.02 -14.88 0.56
N LYS A 190 -2.12 -15.61 0.65
CA LYS A 190 -2.36 -16.80 -0.19
C LYS A 190 -2.59 -16.44 -1.66
N THR A 191 -3.29 -15.35 -1.93
CA THR A 191 -3.72 -14.98 -3.29
C THR A 191 -2.62 -14.26 -4.07
N PHE A 192 -1.87 -13.39 -3.39
CA PHE A 192 -0.90 -12.50 -4.02
C PHE A 192 0.55 -12.83 -3.64
N GLY A 193 0.80 -13.48 -2.51
CA GLY A 193 2.14 -13.78 -2.05
C GLY A 193 3.07 -12.55 -2.10
N GLY A 194 4.21 -12.70 -2.78
CA GLY A 194 5.20 -11.64 -2.96
C GLY A 194 4.79 -10.47 -3.86
N CYS A 195 3.56 -10.41 -4.35
CA CYS A 195 3.07 -9.28 -5.15
C CYS A 195 2.49 -8.13 -4.31
N MET A 196 2.28 -8.32 -3.00
CA MET A 196 1.85 -7.27 -2.07
C MET A 196 3.06 -6.72 -1.31
N HIS A 197 3.54 -5.54 -1.70
CA HIS A 197 4.71 -4.90 -1.11
C HIS A 197 4.24 -3.77 -0.18
N ARG A 198 4.51 -3.90 1.12
CA ARG A 198 4.18 -2.88 2.11
C ARG A 198 5.45 -2.21 2.58
N VAL A 199 5.61 -0.93 2.35
CA VAL A 199 6.78 -0.15 2.78
C VAL A 199 6.43 0.63 4.04
N VAL A 200 7.31 0.57 5.04
CA VAL A 200 7.20 1.34 6.27
C VAL A 200 8.48 2.14 6.48
N HIS A 201 8.35 3.41 6.82
CA HIS A 201 9.49 4.29 7.07
C HIS A 201 9.73 4.51 8.56
N THR A 202 10.95 4.19 9.02
CA THR A 202 11.47 4.41 10.38
C THR A 202 10.44 4.16 11.48
N SER A 203 9.91 5.22 12.07
CA SER A 203 8.95 5.18 13.18
C SER A 203 7.53 5.55 12.77
N ASP A 204 7.18 5.51 11.48
CA ASP A 204 5.84 5.80 11.00
C ASP A 204 4.79 5.01 11.79
N GLY A 205 3.92 5.75 12.49
CA GLY A 205 2.92 5.16 13.36
C GLY A 205 1.62 4.75 12.64
N VAL A 206 1.39 5.22 11.41
CA VAL A 206 0.13 4.94 10.67
C VAL A 206 -0.09 3.45 10.41
N PRO A 207 0.92 2.66 10.01
CA PRO A 207 0.77 1.22 9.87
C PRO A 207 0.20 0.54 11.12
N THR A 208 0.50 1.04 12.31
CA THR A 208 0.07 0.41 13.58
C THR A 208 -1.09 1.13 14.27
N MET A 209 -1.60 2.24 13.70
CA MET A 209 -2.66 3.07 14.31
C MET A 209 -3.96 2.33 14.60
N ILE A 210 -4.35 1.37 13.76
CA ILE A 210 -5.51 0.50 14.02
C ILE A 210 -5.05 -0.69 14.84
N PRO A 211 -5.41 -0.82 16.13
CA PRO A 211 -4.83 -1.85 17.01
C PRO A 211 -5.19 -3.27 16.60
N LYS A 212 -4.31 -4.22 16.90
CA LYS A 212 -4.54 -5.67 16.65
C LYS A 212 -5.66 -6.24 17.51
N GLU A 213 -5.91 -5.62 18.66
CA GLU A 213 -6.93 -5.94 19.63
C GLU A 213 -8.34 -5.76 19.06
N LEU A 214 -8.48 -4.92 18.02
CA LEU A 214 -9.72 -4.76 17.26
C LEU A 214 -9.88 -5.83 16.14
N GLY A 215 -8.99 -6.83 16.10
CA GLY A 215 -9.03 -7.93 15.13
C GLY A 215 -8.32 -7.66 13.81
N TYR A 216 -7.76 -6.46 13.63
CA TYR A 216 -7.05 -6.06 12.41
C TYR A 216 -5.66 -6.68 12.32
N ARG A 217 -5.23 -6.99 11.09
CA ARG A 217 -3.91 -7.56 10.79
C ARG A 217 -3.36 -7.01 9.48
N HIS A 218 -2.05 -6.85 9.43
CA HIS A 218 -1.33 -6.62 8.19
C HIS A 218 -1.20 -7.89 7.35
N HIS A 219 -0.93 -7.68 6.08
CA HIS A 219 -0.64 -8.69 5.07
C HIS A 219 0.51 -8.22 4.19
N GLY A 220 0.90 -9.04 3.23
CA GLY A 220 1.99 -8.76 2.31
C GLY A 220 3.36 -8.83 2.97
N ILE A 221 4.38 -8.58 2.16
CA ILE A 221 5.76 -8.52 2.60
C ILE A 221 6.07 -7.09 3.03
N GLU A 222 6.51 -6.92 4.27
CA GLU A 222 6.99 -5.62 4.74
C GLU A 222 8.44 -5.37 4.31
N TYR A 223 8.66 -4.15 3.82
CA TYR A 223 9.96 -3.56 3.54
C TYR A 223 10.15 -2.36 4.47
N TRP A 224 10.91 -2.56 5.53
CA TRP A 224 11.09 -1.55 6.56
C TRP A 224 12.38 -0.76 6.35
N GLN A 225 12.25 0.54 6.08
CA GLN A 225 13.35 1.50 6.04
C GLN A 225 13.71 1.87 7.48
N HIS A 226 14.57 1.10 8.13
CA HIS A 226 14.73 1.18 9.58
C HIS A 226 15.56 2.39 10.04
N THR A 227 16.36 3.00 9.17
CA THR A 227 17.23 4.15 9.50
C THR A 227 17.44 5.06 8.30
N ASP A 228 17.59 6.36 8.56
CA ASP A 228 18.07 7.34 7.58
C ASP A 228 19.62 7.41 7.55
N PRO A 229 20.24 7.74 6.39
CA PRO A 229 19.60 7.96 5.10
C PRO A 229 19.04 6.65 4.50
N PRO A 230 17.97 6.73 3.70
CA PRO A 230 17.35 5.55 3.14
C PRO A 230 18.17 5.00 1.95
N SER A 231 18.43 3.70 1.98
CA SER A 231 19.11 2.94 0.94
C SER A 231 18.65 1.48 0.95
N ALA A 232 19.15 0.68 0.01
CA ALA A 232 18.93 -0.76 0.01
C ALA A 232 19.51 -1.42 1.28
N GLU A 233 20.65 -0.93 1.75
CA GLU A 233 21.35 -1.39 2.96
C GLU A 233 20.59 -1.08 4.26
N SER A 234 19.87 0.06 4.29
CA SER A 234 19.04 0.46 5.43
C SER A 234 17.57 0.04 5.31
N THR A 235 17.25 -0.81 4.33
CA THR A 235 15.91 -1.35 4.12
C THR A 235 15.94 -2.87 4.24
N THR A 236 15.09 -3.41 5.11
CA THR A 236 15.03 -4.85 5.40
C THR A 236 13.72 -5.45 4.92
N GLN A 237 13.78 -6.64 4.35
CA GLN A 237 12.59 -7.46 4.09
C GLN A 237 12.23 -8.25 5.35
N CYS A 238 11.01 -8.07 5.83
CA CYS A 238 10.48 -8.73 7.03
C CYS A 238 9.81 -10.06 6.70
N SER A 239 9.37 -10.79 7.73
CA SER A 239 8.56 -12.00 7.54
C SER A 239 7.26 -11.68 6.78
N ALA A 240 6.81 -12.65 5.98
CA ALA A 240 5.62 -12.52 5.15
C ALA A 240 4.30 -12.67 5.94
N ASP A 241 4.35 -12.80 7.27
CA ASP A 241 3.16 -12.85 8.13
C ASP A 241 2.49 -11.47 8.32
N GLY A 242 3.19 -10.40 7.92
CA GLY A 242 2.72 -9.02 7.98
C GLY A 242 2.91 -8.33 9.33
N GLU A 243 3.30 -9.01 10.41
CA GLU A 243 3.36 -8.46 11.77
C GLU A 243 4.68 -8.82 12.48
N ASP A 244 5.78 -8.88 11.73
CA ASP A 244 7.12 -9.27 12.20
C ASP A 244 7.58 -8.39 13.39
N PRO A 245 7.71 -8.96 14.61
CA PRO A 245 8.10 -8.21 15.80
C PRO A 245 9.56 -7.74 15.76
N THR A 246 10.35 -8.15 14.77
CA THR A 246 11.73 -7.68 14.55
C THR A 246 11.82 -6.49 13.58
N CYS A 247 10.69 -6.11 12.97
CA CYS A 247 10.54 -4.98 12.03
C CYS A 247 9.74 -3.82 12.62
N SER A 248 8.97 -3.06 11.81
CA SER A 248 8.24 -1.89 12.29
C SER A 248 7.19 -2.20 13.35
N ALA A 249 6.72 -3.45 13.45
CA ALA A 249 5.84 -3.87 14.54
C ALA A 249 6.50 -3.79 15.93
N SER A 250 7.84 -3.68 16.00
CA SER A 250 8.58 -3.39 17.25
C SER A 250 8.44 -1.95 17.73
N ILE A 251 8.00 -1.04 16.85
CA ILE A 251 7.93 0.38 17.15
C ILE A 251 6.58 0.70 17.82
N PRO A 252 6.58 1.38 18.99
CA PRO A 252 5.34 1.83 19.63
C PRO A 252 4.55 2.75 18.69
N THR A 253 3.23 2.52 18.61
CA THR A 253 2.37 3.41 17.83
C THR A 253 2.28 4.79 18.49
N VAL A 254 2.60 5.83 17.74
CA VAL A 254 2.49 7.23 18.18
C VAL A 254 1.57 8.05 17.28
N GLY A 255 0.74 7.37 16.48
CA GLY A 255 -0.11 8.02 15.49
C GLY A 255 0.67 8.58 14.30
N ILE A 256 0.11 9.61 13.66
CA ILE A 256 0.77 10.30 12.55
C ILE A 256 1.94 11.11 13.09
N ASN A 257 3.12 10.90 12.51
CA ASN A 257 4.34 11.58 12.88
C ASN A 257 5.16 11.97 11.62
N PRO A 258 6.30 12.68 11.75
CA PRO A 258 7.08 13.09 10.60
C PRO A 258 7.56 11.92 9.71
N ALA A 259 7.80 10.74 10.28
CA ALA A 259 8.22 9.57 9.52
C ALA A 259 7.14 9.13 8.51
N HIS A 260 5.86 9.40 8.78
CA HIS A 260 4.78 9.11 7.85
C HIS A 260 4.82 9.96 6.57
N VAL A 261 5.45 11.14 6.59
CA VAL A 261 5.39 12.08 5.44
C VAL A 261 6.54 11.86 4.46
N TRP A 262 7.56 11.10 4.87
CA TRP A 262 8.79 10.88 4.12
C TRP A 262 9.02 9.40 3.87
N TYR A 263 9.34 9.04 2.63
CA TYR A 263 9.73 7.70 2.24
C TYR A 263 10.86 7.81 1.23
N PHE A 264 11.94 7.06 1.37
CA PHE A 264 13.11 7.14 0.47
C PHE A 264 13.72 8.56 0.35
N GLY A 265 13.55 9.42 1.36
CA GLY A 265 14.00 10.82 1.32
C GLY A 265 13.13 11.70 0.41
N ILE A 266 11.98 11.19 -0.02
CA ILE A 266 11.00 11.86 -0.85
C ILE A 266 9.78 12.18 0.02
N MET A 267 9.30 13.42 -0.05
CA MET A 267 8.08 13.82 0.63
C MET A 267 6.87 13.28 -0.15
N ALA A 268 5.86 12.72 0.52
CA ALA A 268 4.72 12.05 -0.11
C ALA A 268 3.88 12.93 -1.07
N ALA A 269 4.13 14.24 -1.15
CA ALA A 269 3.49 15.16 -2.09
C ALA A 269 4.52 15.86 -3.02
N THR A 270 5.68 15.25 -3.23
CA THR A 270 6.65 15.73 -4.22
C THR A 270 6.13 15.48 -5.64
N PRO A 271 6.10 16.50 -6.51
CA PRO A 271 5.59 16.36 -7.87
C PRO A 271 6.65 15.76 -8.80
N PHE A 272 6.55 14.46 -9.09
CA PHE A 272 7.32 13.81 -10.16
C PHE A 272 6.57 13.89 -11.49
N CYS A 273 6.21 15.11 -11.89
CA CYS A 273 5.45 15.35 -13.09
C CYS A 273 6.30 16.07 -14.15
N TYR A 274 6.74 15.34 -15.18
CA TYR A 274 7.73 15.82 -16.16
C TYR A 274 7.27 15.54 -17.59
#